data_AF-A0A3L8S592-F1
#
_entry.id   AF-A0A3L8S592-F1
#
_cell.length_a   1.000
_cell.length_b   1.000
_cell.length_c   1.000
_cell.angle_alpha   90.00
_cell.angle_beta   90.00
_cell.angle_gamma   90.00
#
_symmetry.space_group_name_H-M   'P 1'
#
loop_
_entity.id
_entity.type
_entity.pdbx_description
1 polymer ?
#
loop_
_entity_poly.entity_id
_entity_poly.type
_entity_poly.pdbx_seq_one_letter_code
_entity_poly.pdbx_strand_id
1 'polypeptide(L)'
;MPPEVANGKHNGQDKAVFTMGMSVRYTCNPGYFLVGNAAVSCRASGNWSQPRPRCEGTVCINPVVANGRRVVGHGLLSAPGQTLTFRCHDGYSLQGSASVSCQEDGSWQPPAPVCDRALPHHSSFTTPGKQCGHPGEPVNGKIISLTNLQFGSTVVYRCEEG
;
A
#
# COMPACT_ATOMS: atom_id res chain seq x y z
N MET A 1 23.22 -22.62 -31.90
CA MET A 1 23.00 -22.43 -30.44
C MET A 1 21.87 -21.43 -30.22
N PRO A 2 21.19 -21.44 -29.05
CA PRO A 2 20.20 -20.44 -28.69
C PRO A 2 20.79 -19.02 -28.64
N PRO A 3 19.98 -17.98 -28.88
CA PRO A 3 20.41 -16.60 -28.69
C PRO A 3 20.80 -16.28 -27.25
N GLU A 4 21.87 -15.53 -27.04
CA GLU A 4 22.13 -14.91 -25.74
C GLU A 4 21.21 -13.70 -25.54
N VAL A 5 20.81 -13.45 -24.29
CA VAL A 5 19.99 -12.29 -23.89
C VAL A 5 20.73 -11.54 -22.81
N ALA A 6 20.93 -10.23 -23.00
CA ALA A 6 21.56 -9.39 -22.00
C ALA A 6 20.79 -9.44 -20.68
N ASN A 7 21.50 -9.54 -19.56
CA ASN A 7 20.92 -9.67 -18.21
C ASN A 7 19.97 -10.86 -18.04
N GLY A 8 20.16 -11.93 -18.82
CA GLY A 8 19.43 -13.17 -18.69
C GLY A 8 20.27 -14.39 -19.03
N LYS A 9 19.71 -15.57 -18.75
CA LYS A 9 20.29 -16.89 -19.03
C LYS A 9 19.20 -17.83 -19.54
N HIS A 10 19.59 -18.90 -20.22
CA HIS A 10 18.64 -19.92 -20.67
C HIS A 10 19.03 -21.32 -20.18
N ASN A 11 18.04 -22.21 -20.05
CA ASN A 11 18.23 -23.58 -19.56
C ASN A 11 18.92 -24.55 -20.53
N GLY A 12 19.53 -24.04 -21.59
CA GLY A 12 20.11 -24.83 -22.69
C GLY A 12 21.62 -24.71 -22.81
N GLN A 13 22.31 -24.08 -21.87
CA GLN A 13 23.75 -23.83 -21.99
C GLN A 13 24.58 -25.13 -22.00
N ASP A 14 24.07 -26.19 -21.39
CA ASP A 14 24.76 -27.50 -21.32
C ASP A 14 24.55 -28.38 -22.55
N LYS A 15 23.77 -27.92 -23.54
CA LYS A 15 23.37 -28.72 -24.71
C LYS A 15 24.07 -28.23 -25.98
N ALA A 16 24.91 -29.09 -26.56
CA ALA A 16 25.64 -28.76 -27.79
C ALA A 16 24.76 -28.77 -29.05
N VAL A 17 23.68 -29.57 -29.08
CA VAL A 17 22.85 -29.80 -30.28
C VAL A 17 21.37 -29.56 -30.00
N PHE A 18 20.71 -28.76 -30.84
CA PHE A 18 19.28 -28.46 -30.77
C PHE A 18 18.60 -28.84 -32.09
N THR A 19 17.60 -29.72 -32.04
CA THR A 19 16.83 -30.15 -33.22
C THR A 19 15.48 -29.44 -33.29
N MET A 20 14.83 -29.53 -34.44
CA MET A 20 13.50 -28.96 -34.69
C MET A 20 12.51 -29.38 -33.58
N GLY A 21 11.76 -28.41 -33.07
CA GLY A 21 10.77 -28.61 -32.00
C GLY A 21 11.32 -28.49 -30.59
N MET A 22 12.65 -28.52 -30.39
CA MET A 22 13.24 -28.24 -29.09
C MET A 22 13.07 -26.76 -28.72
N SER A 23 12.74 -26.50 -27.46
CA SER A 23 12.61 -25.15 -26.91
C SER A 23 13.55 -24.93 -25.74
N VAL A 24 14.10 -23.72 -25.63
CA VAL A 24 14.80 -23.27 -24.43
C VAL A 24 13.97 -22.21 -23.73
N ARG A 25 14.04 -22.18 -22.40
CA ARG A 25 13.42 -21.15 -21.57
C ARG A 25 14.48 -20.20 -21.04
N TYR A 26 14.17 -18.91 -21.12
CA TYR A 26 14.97 -17.81 -20.60
C TYR A 26 14.49 -17.40 -19.22
N THR A 27 15.45 -17.01 -18.40
CA THR A 27 15.26 -16.47 -17.05
C THR A 27 16.14 -15.22 -16.93
N CYS A 28 15.57 -14.11 -16.48
CA CYS A 28 16.32 -12.89 -16.26
C CYS A 28 17.11 -12.95 -14.95
N ASN A 29 18.20 -12.19 -14.89
CA ASN A 29 18.98 -11.99 -13.68
C ASN A 29 18.15 -11.20 -12.64
N PRO A 30 18.49 -11.29 -11.34
CA PRO A 30 17.87 -10.44 -10.31
C PRO A 30 17.92 -8.95 -10.70
N GLY A 31 16.85 -8.21 -10.43
CA GLY A 31 16.69 -6.81 -10.86
C GLY A 31 16.15 -6.62 -12.28
N TYR A 32 15.79 -7.69 -13.00
CA TYR A 32 15.25 -7.64 -14.35
C TYR A 32 14.02 -8.51 -14.52
N PHE A 33 13.05 -8.06 -15.31
CA PHE A 33 11.85 -8.81 -15.67
C PHE A 33 11.85 -9.20 -17.16
N LEU A 34 11.20 -10.33 -17.46
CA LEU A 34 11.15 -10.87 -18.82
C LEU A 34 10.00 -10.23 -19.62
N VAL A 35 10.34 -9.64 -20.76
CA VAL A 35 9.41 -9.07 -21.73
C VAL A 35 9.33 -9.99 -22.95
N GLY A 36 8.12 -10.43 -23.29
CA GLY A 36 7.86 -11.33 -24.42
C GLY A 36 7.72 -12.80 -24.01
N ASN A 37 7.94 -13.72 -24.97
CA ASN A 37 7.81 -15.15 -24.70
C ASN A 37 9.09 -15.68 -24.05
N ALA A 38 8.97 -16.23 -22.83
CA ALA A 38 10.09 -16.82 -22.11
C ALA A 38 10.70 -18.04 -22.81
N ALA A 39 9.97 -18.68 -23.73
CA ALA A 39 10.44 -19.82 -24.49
C ALA A 39 10.66 -19.46 -25.96
N VAL A 40 11.79 -19.91 -26.51
CA VAL A 40 12.01 -19.90 -27.97
C VAL A 40 12.27 -21.31 -28.46
N SER A 41 11.72 -21.63 -29.62
CA SER A 41 11.76 -22.97 -30.20
C SER A 41 12.57 -22.99 -31.49
N CYS A 42 13.34 -24.05 -31.70
CA CYS A 42 14.07 -24.29 -32.94
C CYS A 42 13.07 -24.69 -34.04
N ARG A 43 12.99 -23.88 -35.10
CA ARG A 43 12.06 -24.10 -36.22
C ARG A 43 12.68 -25.05 -37.26
N ALA A 44 11.84 -25.55 -38.18
CA ALA A 44 12.27 -26.39 -39.31
C ALA A 44 13.35 -25.71 -40.18
N SER A 45 13.35 -24.37 -40.21
CA SER A 45 14.36 -23.57 -40.91
C SER A 45 15.73 -23.55 -40.22
N GLY A 46 15.90 -24.21 -39.07
CA GLY A 46 17.11 -24.15 -38.27
C GLY A 46 17.29 -22.84 -37.48
N ASN A 47 16.33 -21.91 -37.58
CA ASN A 47 16.35 -20.65 -36.83
C ASN A 47 15.44 -20.72 -35.59
N TRP A 48 15.78 -19.95 -34.57
CA TRP A 48 14.97 -19.83 -33.35
C TRP A 48 13.76 -18.93 -33.59
N SER A 49 12.66 -19.27 -32.92
CA SER A 49 11.43 -18.48 -32.98
C SER A 49 11.65 -17.03 -32.57
N GLN A 50 11.04 -16.12 -33.33
CA GLN A 50 10.93 -14.70 -33.02
C GLN A 50 9.54 -14.39 -32.47
N PRO A 51 9.37 -13.32 -31.67
CA PRO A 51 10.43 -12.42 -31.17
C PRO A 51 11.25 -13.05 -30.04
N ARG A 52 12.51 -12.60 -29.89
CA ARG A 52 13.36 -12.99 -28.75
C ARG A 52 12.88 -12.33 -27.46
N PRO A 53 12.93 -13.04 -26.31
CA PRO A 53 12.69 -12.41 -25.02
C PRO A 53 13.74 -11.34 -24.73
N ARG A 54 13.32 -10.34 -23.97
CA ARG A 54 14.20 -9.27 -23.48
C ARG A 54 14.13 -9.24 -21.96
N CYS A 55 15.25 -8.98 -21.31
CA CYS A 55 15.27 -8.70 -19.89
C CYS A 55 15.41 -7.20 -19.70
N GLU A 56 14.38 -6.56 -19.18
CA GLU A 56 14.34 -5.14 -18.89
C GLU A 56 14.50 -4.91 -17.39
N GLY A 57 15.22 -3.85 -17.00
CA GLY A 57 15.47 -3.57 -15.59
C GLY A 57 14.15 -3.30 -14.88
N THR A 58 13.90 -3.99 -13.76
CA THR A 58 12.76 -3.69 -12.92
C THR A 58 12.91 -2.27 -12.40
N VAL A 59 11.85 -1.48 -12.49
CA VAL A 59 11.80 -0.14 -11.92
C VAL A 59 10.46 0.06 -11.22
N CYS A 60 10.48 0.78 -10.11
CA CYS A 60 9.26 1.22 -9.46
C CYS A 60 8.92 2.63 -9.92
N ILE A 61 7.65 2.85 -10.28
CA ILE A 61 7.15 4.20 -10.56
C ILE A 61 7.02 4.94 -9.23
N ASN A 62 7.67 6.10 -9.11
CA ASN A 62 7.69 6.86 -7.87
C ASN A 62 6.27 7.37 -7.55
N PRO A 63 5.70 7.02 -6.37
CA PRO A 63 4.36 7.44 -6.02
C PRO A 63 4.30 8.94 -5.77
N VAL A 64 3.13 9.51 -6.08
CA VAL A 64 2.79 10.90 -5.79
C VAL A 64 1.86 10.93 -4.60
N VAL A 65 2.27 11.61 -3.52
CA VAL A 65 1.48 11.74 -2.30
C VAL A 65 0.81 13.11 -2.30
N ALA A 66 -0.52 13.12 -2.43
CA ALA A 66 -1.30 14.36 -2.34
C ALA A 66 -1.13 15.00 -0.95
N ASN A 67 -1.03 16.33 -0.88
CA ASN A 67 -0.78 17.08 0.36
C ASN A 67 0.49 16.65 1.12
N GLY A 68 1.42 16.00 0.44
CA GLY A 68 2.76 15.72 0.93
C GLY A 68 3.81 16.03 -0.12
N ARG A 69 5.07 15.94 0.31
CA ARG A 69 6.24 16.07 -0.56
C ARG A 69 7.22 14.96 -0.27
N ARG A 70 7.93 14.55 -1.30
CA ARG A 70 9.07 13.66 -1.17
C ARG A 70 10.28 14.46 -0.69
N VAL A 71 10.94 13.97 0.35
CA VAL A 71 12.14 14.57 0.96
C VAL A 71 13.40 13.77 0.68
N VAL A 72 13.27 12.47 0.35
CA VAL A 72 14.37 11.60 -0.08
C VAL A 72 13.98 10.91 -1.39
N GLY A 73 14.90 10.91 -2.35
CA GLY A 73 14.73 10.32 -3.68
C GLY A 73 14.20 11.31 -4.73
N HIS A 74 14.66 11.15 -5.97
CA HIS A 74 14.41 12.07 -7.09
C HIS A 74 13.89 11.33 -8.33
N GLY A 75 13.41 12.10 -9.31
CA GLY A 75 12.91 11.54 -10.57
C GLY A 75 11.53 10.87 -10.49
N LEU A 76 11.18 10.19 -11.57
CA LEU A 76 9.90 9.49 -11.77
C LEU A 76 9.99 7.98 -11.54
N LEU A 77 11.20 7.42 -11.58
CA LEU A 77 11.46 5.99 -11.47
C LEU A 77 12.55 5.76 -10.41
N SER A 78 12.47 4.62 -9.75
CA SER A 78 13.51 4.14 -8.83
C SER A 78 13.88 2.70 -9.15
N ALA A 79 15.16 2.37 -9.00
CA ALA A 79 15.66 1.02 -9.08
C ALA A 79 15.34 0.23 -7.80
N PRO A 80 15.30 -1.12 -7.87
CA PRO A 80 15.15 -1.98 -6.71
C PRO A 80 16.20 -1.65 -5.62
N GLY A 81 15.77 -1.70 -4.37
CA GLY A 81 16.58 -1.33 -3.21
C GLY A 81 16.66 0.17 -2.91
N GLN A 82 16.20 1.05 -3.82
CA GLN A 82 16.10 2.48 -3.52
C GLN A 82 14.90 2.78 -2.61
N THR A 83 15.09 3.76 -1.72
CA THR A 83 14.09 4.19 -0.75
C THR A 83 13.65 5.62 -1.02
N LEU A 84 12.34 5.88 -0.89
CA LEU A 84 11.77 7.21 -0.90
C LEU A 84 11.24 7.54 0.49
N THR A 85 11.40 8.79 0.91
CA THR A 85 10.84 9.28 2.17
C THR A 85 9.92 10.47 1.89
N PHE A 86 8.77 10.49 2.54
CA PHE A 86 7.73 11.48 2.38
C PHE A 86 7.51 12.26 3.68
N ARG A 87 7.07 13.50 3.52
CA ARG A 87 6.63 14.37 4.60
C ARG A 87 5.37 15.10 4.17
N CYS A 88 4.35 15.09 5.01
CA CYS A 88 3.12 15.84 4.75
C CYS A 88 3.36 17.36 4.85
N HIS A 89 2.54 18.13 4.14
CA HIS A 89 2.49 19.58 4.30
C HIS A 89 1.85 19.96 5.64
N ASP A 90 1.98 21.23 6.02
CA ASP A 90 1.41 21.73 7.27
C ASP A 90 -0.12 21.58 7.28
N GLY A 91 -0.67 21.16 8.42
CA GLY A 91 -2.09 20.82 8.55
C GLY A 91 -2.47 19.43 8.02
N TYR A 92 -1.49 18.58 7.69
CA TYR A 92 -1.70 17.17 7.33
C TYR A 92 -0.83 16.23 8.17
N SER A 93 -1.38 15.07 8.52
CA SER A 93 -0.72 13.99 9.27
C SER A 93 -0.46 12.80 8.35
N LEU A 94 0.71 12.18 8.50
CA LEU A 94 1.14 11.04 7.70
C LEU A 94 0.52 9.75 8.23
N GLN A 95 -0.24 9.06 7.38
CA GLN A 95 -0.81 7.74 7.64
C GLN A 95 0.02 6.67 6.93
N GLY A 96 0.45 5.65 7.67
CA GLY A 96 1.34 4.59 7.18
C GLY A 96 2.82 4.90 7.41
N SER A 97 3.69 4.34 6.57
CA SER A 97 5.14 4.53 6.69
C SER A 97 5.62 5.75 5.92
N ALA A 98 6.41 6.61 6.58
CA ALA A 98 7.03 7.74 5.91
C ALA A 98 8.07 7.32 4.86
N SER A 99 8.62 6.11 4.96
CA SER A 99 9.62 5.57 4.05
C SER A 99 9.13 4.30 3.38
N VAL A 100 9.38 4.20 2.07
CA VAL A 100 9.00 3.07 1.21
C VAL A 100 10.20 2.66 0.36
N SER A 101 10.36 1.36 0.13
CA SER A 101 11.49 0.79 -0.62
C SER A 101 11.01 0.05 -1.87
N CYS A 102 11.67 0.30 -2.99
CA CYS A 102 11.39 -0.35 -4.26
C CYS A 102 11.84 -1.81 -4.21
N GLN A 103 10.94 -2.72 -4.52
CA GLN A 103 11.17 -4.16 -4.50
C GLN A 103 11.59 -4.67 -5.89
N GLU A 104 12.16 -5.88 -5.91
CA GLU A 104 12.61 -6.58 -7.13
C GLU A 104 11.47 -6.93 -8.10
N ASP A 105 10.22 -6.89 -7.64
CA ASP A 105 9.00 -7.10 -8.43
C ASP A 105 8.41 -5.78 -8.99
N GLY A 106 9.04 -4.64 -8.70
CA GLY A 106 8.58 -3.32 -9.13
C GLY A 106 7.51 -2.72 -8.21
N SER A 107 7.21 -3.35 -7.08
CA SER A 107 6.29 -2.83 -6.06
C SER A 107 7.00 -1.97 -5.03
N TRP A 108 6.25 -1.07 -4.37
CA TRP A 108 6.74 -0.33 -3.21
C TRP A 108 6.29 -1.03 -1.92
N GLN A 109 7.24 -1.30 -1.04
CA GLN A 109 6.94 -1.85 0.28
C GLN A 109 7.62 -1.06 1.40
N PRO A 110 6.87 -0.67 2.45
CA PRO A 110 5.39 -0.71 2.54
C PRO A 110 4.72 0.18 1.47
N PRO A 111 3.38 0.11 1.30
CA PRO A 111 2.66 1.00 0.38
C PRO A 111 2.92 2.49 0.66
N ALA A 112 2.77 3.33 -0.36
CA ALA A 112 2.95 4.77 -0.23
C ALA A 112 2.04 5.36 0.86
N PRO A 113 2.55 6.29 1.70
CA PRO A 113 1.75 6.89 2.76
C PRO A 113 0.67 7.81 2.20
N VAL A 114 -0.35 8.05 3.01
CA VAL A 114 -1.42 9.01 2.74
C VAL A 114 -1.28 10.19 3.69
N CYS A 115 -1.40 11.41 3.18
CA CYS A 115 -1.43 12.61 4.01
C CYS A 115 -2.88 13.06 4.17
N ASP A 116 -3.45 12.80 5.33
CA ASP A 116 -4.80 13.22 5.70
C ASP A 116 -4.75 14.50 6.51
N ARG A 117 -5.82 15.30 6.47
CA ARG A 117 -5.86 16.56 7.24
C ARG A 117 -5.63 16.23 8.72
N ALA A 118 -4.62 16.86 9.29
CA ALA A 118 -4.38 16.87 10.72
C ALA A 118 -5.58 17.61 11.31
N LEU A 119 -6.57 16.87 11.81
CA LEU A 119 -7.65 17.50 12.56
C LEU A 119 -6.99 18.22 13.74
N PRO A 120 -7.28 19.51 13.96
CA PRO A 120 -6.94 20.15 15.21
C PRO A 120 -7.77 19.45 16.27
N HIS A 121 -7.17 18.50 16.99
CA HIS A 121 -7.68 17.69 18.10
C HIS A 121 -7.50 16.20 17.88
N HIS A 122 -6.50 15.65 18.58
CA HIS A 122 -6.71 14.47 19.40
C HIS A 122 -7.75 14.82 20.50
N SER A 123 -8.99 15.05 20.12
CA SER A 123 -10.12 14.78 20.99
C SER A 123 -10.65 13.50 20.41
N SER A 124 -10.43 12.44 21.15
CA SER A 124 -11.21 11.22 21.14
C SER A 124 -12.55 11.35 20.44
N PHE A 125 -12.97 10.24 19.81
CA PHE A 125 -14.36 9.85 19.68
C PHE A 125 -15.07 9.88 21.05
N THR A 126 -15.26 11.06 21.60
CA THR A 126 -16.23 11.38 22.62
C THR A 126 -17.08 12.43 21.94
N THR A 127 -18.09 11.97 21.21
CA THR A 127 -19.34 12.73 21.12
C THR A 127 -19.56 13.36 22.49
N PRO A 128 -19.64 14.69 22.65
CA PRO A 128 -20.01 15.28 23.93
C PRO A 128 -21.31 14.57 24.28
N GLY A 129 -21.28 13.71 25.31
CA GLY A 129 -22.44 12.90 25.65
C GLY A 129 -23.60 13.87 25.74
N LYS A 130 -24.59 13.73 24.86
CA LYS A 130 -25.76 14.60 24.88
C LYS A 130 -26.41 14.36 26.23
N GLN A 131 -26.11 15.23 27.17
CA GLN A 131 -26.59 15.17 28.53
C GLN A 131 -27.93 15.91 28.55
N CYS A 132 -28.95 15.27 29.10
CA CYS A 132 -30.21 15.94 29.33
C CYS A 132 -30.02 17.04 30.38
N GLY A 133 -30.74 18.15 30.23
CA GLY A 133 -30.86 19.14 31.29
C GLY A 133 -31.48 18.53 32.55
N HIS A 134 -31.27 19.17 33.71
CA HIS A 134 -31.88 18.71 34.95
C HIS A 134 -33.42 18.69 34.81
N PRO A 135 -34.10 17.57 35.11
CA PRO A 135 -35.53 17.41 34.81
C PRO A 135 -36.48 18.25 35.68
N GLY A 136 -35.94 19.01 36.65
CA GLY A 136 -36.71 19.84 37.57
C GLY A 136 -37.25 19.03 38.75
N GLU A 137 -37.57 19.71 39.84
CA GLU A 137 -38.14 19.10 41.04
C GLU A 137 -39.66 18.95 40.88
N PRO A 138 -40.25 17.78 41.16
CA PRO A 138 -41.70 17.60 41.08
C PRO A 138 -42.42 18.29 42.24
N VAL A 139 -43.63 18.81 41.98
CA VAL A 139 -44.51 19.36 43.01
C VAL A 139 -44.98 18.24 43.94
N ASN A 140 -44.86 18.43 45.26
CA ASN A 140 -45.19 17.43 46.30
C ASN A 140 -44.43 16.08 46.14
N GLY A 141 -43.20 16.14 45.63
CA GLY A 141 -42.33 14.99 45.57
C GLY A 141 -40.86 15.38 45.59
N LYS A 142 -39.98 14.40 45.73
CA LYS A 142 -38.53 14.60 45.70
C LYS A 142 -37.82 13.59 44.82
N ILE A 143 -36.70 14.02 44.25
CA ILE A 143 -35.80 13.16 43.49
C ILE A 143 -35.04 12.29 44.50
N ILE A 144 -35.14 10.97 44.39
CA ILE A 144 -34.45 10.04 45.30
C ILE A 144 -33.27 9.31 44.63
N SER A 145 -33.17 9.35 43.30
CA SER A 145 -32.03 8.78 42.58
C SER A 145 -31.72 9.57 41.31
N LEU A 146 -30.56 10.23 41.30
CA LEU A 146 -30.02 10.99 40.17
C LEU A 146 -28.51 10.75 40.06
N THR A 147 -28.13 9.65 39.41
CA THR A 147 -26.72 9.23 39.27
C THR A 147 -26.04 9.83 38.03
N ASN A 148 -26.74 9.91 36.89
CA ASN A 148 -26.28 10.61 35.69
C ASN A 148 -27.47 10.98 34.78
N LEU A 149 -27.24 11.89 33.81
CA LEU A 149 -28.24 12.40 32.86
C LEU A 149 -27.87 12.07 31.41
N GLN A 150 -27.19 10.95 31.21
CA GLN A 150 -26.79 10.49 29.88
C GLN A 150 -27.97 9.83 29.16
N PHE A 151 -27.84 9.64 27.84
CA PHE A 151 -28.84 8.92 27.07
C PHE A 151 -29.02 7.49 27.60
N GLY A 152 -30.25 7.15 28.02
CA GLY A 152 -30.58 5.85 28.61
C GLY A 152 -30.67 5.83 30.14
N SER A 153 -30.36 6.95 30.81
CA SER A 153 -30.48 7.08 32.27
C SER A 153 -31.94 7.24 32.72
N THR A 154 -32.26 6.71 33.91
CA THR A 154 -33.59 6.84 34.53
C THR A 154 -33.49 7.62 35.83
N VAL A 155 -34.36 8.61 36.02
CA VAL A 155 -34.50 9.38 37.26
C VAL A 155 -35.71 8.87 38.02
N VAL A 156 -35.54 8.62 39.33
CA VAL A 156 -36.60 8.07 40.18
C VAL A 156 -37.08 9.14 41.16
N TYR A 157 -38.39 9.36 41.16
CA TYR A 157 -39.08 10.29 42.04
C TYR A 157 -39.85 9.52 43.12
N ARG A 158 -40.00 10.15 44.28
CA ARG A 158 -40.90 9.70 45.34
C ARG A 158 -41.91 10.81 45.62
N CYS A 159 -43.19 10.48 45.54
CA CYS A 159 -44.25 11.38 46.01
C CYS A 159 -44.24 11.39 47.54
N GLU A 160 -44.35 12.57 48.12
CA GLU A 160 -44.61 12.73 49.55
C GLU A 160 -46.07 13.13 49.69
N GLU A 161 -46.87 12.32 50.40
CA GLU A 161 -48.26 12.65 50.70
C GLU A 161 -48.28 13.82 51.68
N GLY A 162 -49.02 14.87 51.31
CA GLY A 162 -49.38 15.98 52.19
C GLY A 162 -50.70 15.71 52.90
#